data_AF-A0A931UW77-F1
#
_entry.id   AF-A0A931UW77-F1
#
_cell.length_a   1.000
_cell.length_b   1.000
_cell.length_c   1.000
_cell.angle_alpha   90.00
_cell.angle_beta   90.00
_cell.angle_gamma   90.00
#
_symmetry.space_group_name_H-M   'P 1'
#
loop_
_entity.id
_entity.type
_entity.pdbx_description
1 polymer ?
#
loop_
_entity_poly.entity_id
_entity_poly.type
_entity_poly.pdbx_seq_one_letter_code
_entity_poly.pdbx_strand_id
1 'polypeptide(L)' 'MKRYMVDARRSVSFDALEEAKIFAQNNFPAVILERRVGPDGRPIWVEVLRFDWHWNAERGEPAIEFW' A
#
# COMPACT_ATOMS: atom_id res chain seq x y z
N MET A 1 11.73 -11.26 9.95
CA MET A 1 11.86 -10.39 8.76
C MET A 1 10.47 -9.92 8.39
N LYS A 2 10.21 -8.61 8.42
CA LYS A 2 8.91 -8.05 8.03
C LYS A 2 8.78 -8.14 6.50
N ARG A 3 7.59 -8.48 6.00
CA ARG A 3 7.28 -8.50 4.57
C ARG A 3 6.05 -7.66 4.31
N TYR A 4 6.13 -6.81 3.31
CA TYR A 4 5.05 -5.96 2.83
C TYR A 4 4.57 -6.45 1.48
N MET A 5 3.32 -6.17 1.16
CA MET A 5 2.73 -6.43 -0.16
C MET A 5 1.96 -5.20 -0.60
N VAL A 6 2.15 -4.79 -1.85
CA VAL A 6 1.27 -3.80 -2.49
C VAL A 6 0.27 -4.56 -3.32
N ASP A 7 -1.02 -4.46 -2.96
CA ASP A 7 -2.13 -4.96 -3.74
C ASP A 7 -2.64 -3.86 -4.68
N ALA A 8 -2.29 -4.00 -5.95
CA ALA A 8 -2.61 -3.09 -7.05
C ALA A 8 -3.27 -3.88 -8.20
N ARG A 9 -3.04 -3.49 -9.46
CA ARG A 9 -3.35 -4.35 -10.63
C ARG A 9 -2.68 -5.73 -10.56
N ARG A 10 -1.58 -5.85 -9.83
CA ARG A 10 -0.86 -7.08 -9.51
C ARG A 10 -0.28 -6.96 -8.10
N SER A 11 -0.29 -8.05 -7.34
CA SER A 11 0.28 -8.07 -6.00
C SER A 11 1.81 -8.20 -6.06
N VAL A 12 2.54 -7.26 -5.46
CA VAL A 12 4.01 -7.21 -5.47
C VAL A 12 4.53 -7.19 -4.02
N SER A 13 5.53 -8.01 -3.72
CA SER A 13 6.11 -8.14 -2.37
C SER A 13 7.37 -7.28 -2.20
N PHE A 14 7.56 -6.74 -1.00
CA PHE A 14 8.69 -5.90 -0.60
C PHE A 14 9.20 -6.28 0.78
N ASP A 15 10.49 -6.07 1.03
CA ASP A 15 11.10 -6.30 2.35
C ASP A 15 11.07 -5.05 3.23
N ALA A 16 10.86 -3.86 2.63
CA ALA A 16 10.76 -2.58 3.33
C ALA A 16 9.46 -1.81 3.00
N LEU A 17 8.92 -1.10 3.99
CA LEU A 17 7.70 -0.31 3.83
C LEU A 17 7.91 0.87 2.88
N GLU A 18 9.08 1.51 2.92
CA GLU A 18 9.38 2.66 2.05
C GLU A 18 9.44 2.26 0.57
N GLU A 19 9.96 1.09 0.24
CA GLU A 19 9.93 0.56 -1.14
C GLU A 19 8.50 0.28 -1.60
N ALA A 20 7.68 -0.31 -0.71
CA ALA A 20 6.26 -0.54 -0.99
C ALA A 20 5.53 0.78 -1.26
N LYS A 21 5.80 1.84 -0.49
CA LYS A 21 5.22 3.19 -0.69
C LYS A 21 5.62 3.80 -2.03
N ILE A 22 6.89 3.71 -2.42
CA ILE A 22 7.35 4.24 -3.72
C ILE A 22 6.65 3.50 -4.87
N PHE A 23 6.57 2.17 -4.82
CA PHE A 23 5.88 1.39 -5.86
C PHE A 23 4.38 1.70 -5.92
N ALA A 24 3.75 1.74 -4.75
CA ALA A 24 2.37 2.13 -4.55
C ALA A 24 2.03 3.45 -5.25
N GLN A 25 2.85 4.47 -5.01
CA GLN A 25 2.70 5.80 -5.60
C GLN A 25 2.84 5.84 -7.13
N ASN A 26 3.25 4.76 -7.78
CA ASN A 26 3.33 4.69 -9.24
C ASN A 26 2.19 3.84 -9.86
N ASN A 27 1.33 3.21 -9.04
CA ASN A 27 0.41 2.15 -9.48
C ASN A 27 -1.05 2.33 -8.98
N PHE A 28 -1.58 3.55 -8.97
CA PHE A 28 -2.92 3.85 -8.45
C PHE A 28 -4.08 3.10 -9.12
N PRO A 29 -5.13 2.73 -8.36
CA PRO A 29 -5.20 2.71 -6.88
C PRO A 29 -4.49 1.48 -6.30
N ALA A 30 -3.99 1.56 -5.06
CA ALA A 30 -3.42 0.39 -4.40
C ALA A 30 -3.42 0.44 -2.85
N VAL A 31 -3.17 -0.73 -2.26
CA VAL A 31 -3.21 -0.99 -0.81
C VAL A 31 -1.90 -1.61 -0.38
N ILE A 32 -1.30 -1.14 0.73
CA ILE A 32 -0.14 -1.77 1.35
C ILE A 32 -0.59 -2.66 2.51
N LEU A 33 -0.13 -3.90 2.49
CA LEU A 33 -0.41 -4.93 3.49
C LEU A 33 0.90 -5.32 4.21
N GLU A 34 0.88 -5.43 5.53
CA GLU A 34 2.00 -5.97 6.34
C GLU A 34 1.70 -7.41 6.74
N ARG A 35 2.68 -8.31 6.59
CA ARG A 35 2.58 -9.68 7.10
C ARG A 35 2.75 -9.69 8.62
N ARG A 36 1.73 -10.18 9.34
CA ARG A 36 1.73 -10.33 10.80
C ARG A 36 1.41 -11.78 11.20
N VAL A 37 1.61 -12.09 12.48
CA VAL A 37 1.17 -13.36 13.07
C VAL A 37 -0.24 -13.15 13.64
N GLY A 38 -1.18 -13.97 13.19
CA GLY A 38 -2.57 -13.96 13.64
C GLY A 38 -2.76 -14.62 15.01
N PRO A 39 -3.95 -14.51 15.60
CA PRO A 39 -4.25 -15.05 16.93
C PRO A 39 -4.15 -16.58 17.02
N ASP A 40 -4.22 -17.27 15.88
CA ASP A 40 -4.06 -18.73 15.73
C ASP A 40 -2.62 -19.15 15.40
N GLY A 41 -1.66 -18.22 15.44
CA GLY A 41 -0.26 -18.44 15.10
C GLY A 41 0.03 -18.50 13.59
N ARG A 42 -0.98 -18.32 12.73
CA ARG A 42 -0.80 -18.35 11.27
C ARG A 42 -0.47 -16.96 10.73
N PRO A 43 0.28 -16.85 9.61
CA PRO A 43 0.53 -15.56 8.99
C PRO A 43 -0.76 -14.96 8.41
N ILE A 44 -1.00 -13.68 8.67
CA ILE A 44 -2.09 -12.88 8.10
C ILE A 44 -1.52 -11.64 7.42
N TRP A 45 -2.26 -11.11 6.44
CA TRP A 45 -1.96 -9.83 5.80
C TRP A 45 -2.90 -8.77 6.36
N VAL A 46 -2.33 -7.71 6.89
CA VAL A 46 -3.08 -6.62 7.52
C VAL A 46 -2.88 -5.36 6.70
N GLU A 47 -3.98 -4.71 6.31
CA GLU A 47 -3.93 -3.40 5.67
C GLU A 47 -3.32 -2.38 6.62
N VAL A 48 -2.26 -1.71 6.15
CA VAL A 48 -1.53 -0.69 6.91
C VAL A 48 -1.56 0.68 6.23
N LEU A 49 -1.89 0.74 4.94
CA LEU A 49 -2.00 1.98 4.19
C LEU A 49 -2.85 1.78 2.94
N ARG A 50 -3.79 2.68 2.66
CA ARG A 50 -4.52 2.75 1.40
C ARG A 50 -4.31 4.10 0.75
N PHE A 51 -4.22 4.10 -0.57
CA PHE A 51 -4.09 5.33 -1.34
C PHE A 51 -4.92 5.24 -2.61
N ASP A 52 -5.62 6.33 -2.86
CA ASP A 52 -6.35 6.58 -4.10
C ASP A 52 -5.95 7.96 -4.61
N TRP A 53 -6.06 8.15 -5.93
CA TRP A 53 -5.85 9.48 -6.50
C TRP A 53 -7.20 10.20 -6.58
N HIS A 54 -7.18 11.49 -6.29
CA HIS A 54 -8.28 12.38 -6.60
C HIS A 54 -7.77 13.58 -7.37
N TRP A 55 -8.65 14.25 -8.09
CA TRP A 55 -8.31 15.50 -8.77
C TRP A 55 -8.35 16.66 -7.76
N ASN A 56 -7.22 17.32 -7.52
CA ASN A 56 -7.18 18.54 -6.71
C ASN A 56 -7.46 19.76 -7.60
N ALA A 57 -8.67 20.30 -7.51
CA ALA A 57 -9.11 21.42 -8.35
C ALA A 57 -8.37 22.74 -8.05
N GLU A 58 -7.90 22.96 -6.82
CA GLU A 58 -7.17 24.17 -6.43
C GLU A 58 -5.76 24.20 -7.02
N ARG A 59 -5.13 23.03 -7.12
CA ARG A 59 -3.79 22.87 -7.69
C ARG A 59 -3.78 22.53 -9.17
N GLY A 60 -4.91 22.07 -9.72
CA GLY A 60 -5.02 21.65 -11.11
C GLY A 60 -4.22 20.38 -11.44
N GLU A 61 -4.04 19.49 -10.46
CA GLU A 61 -3.24 18.27 -10.60
C GLU A 61 -3.86 17.06 -9.86
N PRO A 62 -3.53 15.82 -10.25
CA PRO A 62 -3.83 14.63 -9.45
C PRO A 62 -3.10 14.69 -8.10
N ALA A 63 -3.83 14.46 -7.01
CA ALA A 63 -3.28 14.39 -5.66
C ALA A 63 -3.51 13.00 -5.05
N ILE A 64 -2.59 12.60 -4.17
CA ILE A 64 -2.60 11.32 -3.48
C ILE A 64 -2.75 11.62 -1.99
N GLU A 65 -3.80 11.09 -1.38
CA GLU A 65 -4.01 11.18 0.05
C GLU A 65 -3.91 9.80 0.69
N PHE A 66 -3.23 9.77 1.84
CA PHE A 66 -3.09 8.57 2.65
C PHE A 66 -4.16 8.61 3.74
N TRP A 67 -4.99 7.56 3.78
CA TRP A 67 -6.08 7.40 4.75
C TRP A 67 -5.75 6.30 5.75
#